data_AF-A0A5B9Y7F1-F1
#
_entry.id   AF-A0A5B9Y7F1-F1
#
_cell.length_a   1.000
_cell.length_b   1.000
_cell.length_c   1.000
_cell.angle_alpha   90.00
_cell.angle_beta   90.00
_cell.angle_gamma   90.00
#
_symmetry.space_group_name_H-M   'P 1'
#
loop_
_entity.id
_entity.type
_entity.pdbx_description
1 polymer ?
#
loop_
_entity_poly.entity_id
_entity_poly.type
_entity_poly.pdbx_seq_one_letter_code
_entity_poly.pdbx_strand_id
1 'polypeptide(L)'
;MKLNKNSEFSIKLMVLIVLIAFLVFDFMLQVYSPKMNMRAIPTLQRLNIYYAFFTTQSNYIVVIYLFFTLFTKQNYNRKPPFGIELAVTVYITVTMLVFWFGLLGSTDEMNSYGIANWISTVVLHLCIPTIMISNFILTSGDYYYSPREHTKFGLFGTTLYPLGYGIFVMIRGKFRYQEFGPDFFKTIYHLDGTNWVANWPEGMGHGTFANASPYTTQMWYPYWFLNFRHITLEDAAGNVWYETPQPAWMLILTLFLASVAIFGLVIGLQFIYLNWNNSKFFRWHDINENLISKEEHDYRKKMRKLKKVQRRNEIKLQFVKRQTERKSWRKSLATLTKEEKSLAISKRKNEQILKTKLEIAEKKNLRLVAKQERRDYRSLMNSLKTQDRVFVRNNLREADRYKRLVSKGVLVSKNKFD
;
A
#
# COMPACT_ATOMS: atom_id res chain seq x y z
N MET A 1 -4.76 -14.96 -20.66
CA MET A 1 -4.77 -14.70 -22.11
C MET A 1 -3.49 -13.93 -22.41
N LYS A 2 -2.60 -14.44 -23.27
CA LYS A 2 -1.45 -13.65 -23.74
C LYS A 2 -1.99 -12.73 -24.85
N LEU A 3 -2.07 -11.43 -24.60
CA LEU A 3 -2.39 -10.46 -25.64
C LEU A 3 -1.30 -10.53 -26.73
N ASN A 4 -1.67 -10.27 -27.99
CA ASN A 4 -0.70 -10.13 -29.07
C ASN A 4 0.31 -9.02 -28.68
N LYS A 5 1.62 -9.28 -28.86
CA LYS A 5 2.70 -8.35 -28.50
C LYS A 5 2.48 -6.96 -29.12
N ASN A 6 2.03 -6.92 -30.38
CA ASN A 6 1.76 -5.67 -31.08
C ASN A 6 0.58 -4.91 -30.46
N SER A 7 -0.50 -5.62 -30.10
CA SER A 7 -1.63 -5.02 -29.40
C SER A 7 -1.27 -4.52 -28.00
N GLU A 8 -0.43 -5.26 -27.26
CA GLU A 8 0.06 -4.84 -25.95
C GLU A 8 0.90 -3.55 -26.05
N PHE A 9 1.75 -3.45 -27.07
CA PHE A 9 2.53 -2.25 -27.35
C PHE A 9 1.63 -1.06 -27.71
N SER A 10 0.71 -1.22 -28.67
CA SER A 10 -0.19 -0.14 -29.10
C SER A 10 -1.07 0.38 -27.97
N ILE A 11 -1.59 -0.49 -27.10
CA ILE A 11 -2.39 -0.07 -25.95
C ILE A 11 -1.54 0.76 -24.98
N LYS A 12 -0.33 0.31 -24.67
CA LYS A 12 0.56 1.03 -23.75
C LYS A 12 1.02 2.37 -24.34
N LEU A 13 1.28 2.43 -25.64
CA LEU A 13 1.62 3.67 -26.35
C LEU A 13 0.44 4.65 -26.34
N MET A 14 -0.78 4.16 -26.59
CA MET A 14 -2.00 4.98 -26.49
C MET A 14 -2.17 5.55 -25.07
N VAL A 15 -2.00 4.71 -24.03
CA VAL A 15 -2.03 5.18 -22.64
C VAL A 15 -0.96 6.24 -22.39
N LEU A 16 0.26 6.07 -22.88
CA LEU A 16 1.34 7.05 -22.73
C LEU A 16 0.99 8.39 -23.39
N ILE A 17 0.48 8.37 -24.63
CA ILE A 17 0.06 9.57 -25.35
C ILE A 17 -1.05 10.30 -24.60
N VAL A 18 -2.07 9.57 -24.13
CA VAL A 18 -3.15 10.12 -23.32
C VAL A 18 -2.60 10.74 -22.04
N LEU A 19 -1.66 10.07 -21.35
CA LEU A 19 -1.06 10.59 -20.12
C LEU A 19 -0.30 11.90 -20.36
N ILE A 20 0.51 11.96 -21.42
CA ILE A 20 1.24 13.18 -21.81
C ILE A 20 0.25 14.30 -22.15
N ALA A 21 -0.78 14.02 -22.95
CA ALA A 21 -1.80 15.00 -23.30
C ALA A 21 -2.53 15.54 -22.06
N PHE A 22 -2.89 14.68 -21.11
CA PHE A 22 -3.51 15.10 -19.85
C PHE A 22 -2.55 15.88 -18.94
N LEU A 23 -1.25 15.58 -18.92
CA LEU A 23 -0.29 16.38 -18.17
C LEU A 23 -0.11 17.78 -18.78
N VAL A 24 -0.07 17.88 -20.11
CA VAL A 24 -0.03 19.18 -20.79
C VAL A 24 -1.32 19.95 -20.51
N PHE A 25 -2.48 19.29 -20.62
CA PHE A 25 -3.77 19.89 -20.30
C PHE A 25 -3.84 20.37 -18.84
N ASP A 26 -3.40 19.54 -17.89
CA ASP A 26 -3.39 19.89 -16.47
C ASP A 26 -2.45 21.05 -16.17
N PHE A 27 -1.26 21.09 -16.80
CA PHE A 27 -0.36 22.24 -16.73
C PHE A 27 -1.03 23.52 -17.26
N MET A 28 -1.69 23.44 -18.42
CA MET A 28 -2.44 24.57 -19.00
C MET A 28 -3.56 25.03 -18.06
N LEU A 29 -4.26 24.12 -17.38
CA LEU A 29 -5.25 24.47 -16.35
C LEU A 29 -4.60 25.24 -15.20
N GLN A 30 -3.43 24.83 -14.70
CA GLN A 30 -2.75 25.56 -13.62
C GLN A 30 -2.30 26.97 -14.02
N VAL A 31 -1.93 27.15 -15.29
CA VAL A 31 -1.51 28.46 -15.82
C VAL A 31 -2.71 29.37 -16.04
N TYR A 32 -3.73 28.91 -16.78
CA TYR A 32 -4.81 29.75 -17.30
C TYR A 32 -6.12 29.69 -16.51
N SER A 33 -6.40 28.59 -15.82
CA SER A 33 -7.65 28.41 -15.08
C SER A 33 -7.41 27.66 -13.74
N PRO A 34 -6.59 28.22 -12.84
CA PRO A 34 -6.28 27.57 -11.58
C PRO A 34 -7.52 27.41 -10.70
N LYS A 35 -7.41 26.51 -9.70
CA LYS A 35 -8.41 26.33 -8.63
C LYS A 35 -8.73 27.66 -7.94
N MET A 36 -9.93 27.79 -7.39
CA MET A 36 -10.41 29.06 -6.84
C MET A 36 -9.46 29.66 -5.79
N ASN A 37 -8.97 28.84 -4.85
CA ASN A 37 -8.05 29.21 -3.79
C ASN A 37 -6.62 29.56 -4.27
N MET A 38 -6.31 29.33 -5.55
CA MET A 38 -5.02 29.65 -6.17
C MET A 38 -5.11 30.87 -7.09
N ARG A 39 -6.32 31.35 -7.45
CA ARG A 39 -6.48 32.43 -8.45
C ARG A 39 -5.79 33.73 -8.06
N ALA A 40 -5.81 34.06 -6.78
CA ALA A 40 -5.20 35.27 -6.23
C ALA A 40 -3.72 35.10 -5.86
N ILE A 41 -3.05 34.09 -6.42
CA ILE A 41 -1.61 33.85 -6.26
C ILE A 41 -0.94 34.00 -7.63
N PRO A 42 0.20 34.69 -7.77
CA PRO A 42 0.89 34.85 -9.04
C PRO A 42 1.30 33.53 -9.69
N THR A 43 1.31 33.48 -11.02
CA THR A 43 1.51 32.25 -11.80
C THR A 43 2.75 31.46 -11.41
N LEU A 44 3.91 32.12 -11.23
CA LEU A 44 5.15 31.44 -10.86
C LEU A 44 5.03 30.75 -9.49
N GLN A 45 4.36 31.41 -8.55
CA GLN A 45 4.12 30.89 -7.21
C GLN A 45 3.13 29.72 -7.24
N ARG A 46 2.08 29.80 -8.07
CA ARG A 46 1.15 28.67 -8.31
C ARG A 46 1.88 27.45 -8.84
N LEU A 47 2.72 27.62 -9.86
CA LEU A 47 3.48 26.52 -10.44
C LEU A 47 4.44 25.90 -9.41
N ASN A 48 5.09 26.72 -8.59
CA ASN A 48 5.93 26.22 -7.50
C ASN A 48 5.15 25.35 -6.49
N ILE A 49 3.92 25.75 -6.14
CA ILE A 49 3.05 24.95 -5.27
C ILE A 49 2.61 23.67 -5.98
N TYR A 50 2.15 23.78 -7.23
CA TYR A 50 1.66 22.65 -8.02
C TYR A 50 2.70 21.54 -8.19
N TYR A 51 3.96 21.89 -8.51
CA TYR A 51 5.05 20.93 -8.65
C TYR A 51 5.62 20.43 -7.32
N ALA A 52 5.21 21.00 -6.18
CA ALA A 52 5.56 20.51 -4.86
C ALA A 52 4.69 19.33 -4.40
N PHE A 53 3.55 19.08 -5.06
CA PHE A 53 2.70 17.93 -4.74
C PHE A 53 3.39 16.62 -5.17
N PHE A 54 3.41 15.67 -4.24
CA PHE A 54 3.90 14.30 -4.48
C PHE A 54 3.23 13.66 -5.69
N THR A 55 1.93 13.90 -5.84
CA THR A 55 1.08 13.32 -6.88
C THR A 55 1.41 13.91 -8.25
N THR A 56 1.69 15.20 -8.33
CA THR A 56 2.20 15.83 -9.54
C THR A 56 3.54 15.21 -9.92
N GLN A 57 4.54 15.26 -9.03
CA GLN A 57 5.89 14.73 -9.31
C GLN A 57 5.86 13.27 -9.76
N SER A 58 5.07 12.45 -9.09
CA SER A 58 4.93 11.03 -9.41
C SER A 58 4.27 10.79 -10.77
N ASN A 59 3.28 11.59 -11.20
CA ASN A 59 2.70 11.45 -12.53
C ASN A 59 3.77 11.65 -13.64
N TYR A 60 4.66 12.65 -13.49
CA TYR A 60 5.76 12.86 -14.44
C TYR A 60 6.77 11.70 -14.41
N ILE A 61 7.14 11.21 -13.23
CA ILE A 61 8.03 10.03 -13.09
C ILE A 61 7.41 8.80 -13.77
N VAL A 62 6.10 8.61 -13.64
CA VAL A 62 5.36 7.51 -14.26
C VAL A 62 5.38 7.60 -15.78
N VAL A 63 5.22 8.79 -16.36
CA VAL A 63 5.35 9.01 -17.82
C VAL A 63 6.76 8.67 -18.29
N ILE A 64 7.78 9.18 -17.60
CA ILE A 64 9.19 8.90 -17.92
C ILE A 64 9.43 7.39 -17.88
N TYR A 65 8.95 6.71 -16.84
CA TYR A 65 9.05 5.26 -16.70
C TYR A 65 8.33 4.52 -17.84
N LEU A 66 7.09 4.90 -18.16
CA LEU A 66 6.32 4.27 -19.24
C LEU A 66 7.00 4.44 -20.60
N PHE A 67 7.55 5.62 -20.86
CA PHE A 67 8.37 5.89 -22.03
C PHE A 67 9.55 4.91 -22.09
N PHE A 68 10.40 4.87 -21.05
CA PHE A 68 11.56 3.98 -21.04
C PHE A 68 11.18 2.50 -21.16
N THR A 69 10.14 2.06 -20.48
CA THR A 69 9.72 0.65 -20.53
C THR A 69 9.16 0.24 -21.89
N LEU A 70 8.42 1.13 -22.56
CA LEU A 70 7.90 0.89 -23.90
C LEU A 70 9.02 0.76 -24.93
N PHE A 71 9.92 1.75 -24.97
CA PHE A 71 11.01 1.77 -25.96
C PHE A 71 12.08 0.72 -25.66
N THR A 72 12.36 0.40 -24.39
CA THR A 72 13.28 -0.70 -24.04
C THR A 72 12.71 -2.05 -24.49
N LYS A 73 11.41 -2.28 -24.30
CA LYS A 73 10.75 -3.50 -24.74
C LYS A 73 10.71 -3.59 -26.26
N GLN A 74 10.48 -2.49 -26.97
CA GLN A 74 10.43 -2.48 -28.44
C GLN A 74 11.82 -2.68 -29.07
N ASN A 75 12.83 -1.95 -28.58
CA ASN A 75 14.16 -1.94 -29.19
C ASN A 75 15.01 -3.13 -28.78
N TYR A 76 14.87 -3.62 -27.54
CA TYR A 76 15.74 -4.68 -26.99
C TYR A 76 14.97 -5.96 -26.63
N ASN A 77 13.66 -6.02 -26.86
CA ASN A 77 12.79 -7.14 -26.45
C ASN A 77 12.96 -7.53 -24.97
N ARG A 78 13.35 -6.56 -24.13
CA ARG A 78 13.69 -6.75 -22.72
C ARG A 78 12.60 -6.13 -21.84
N LYS A 79 12.09 -6.90 -20.88
CA LYS A 79 11.18 -6.40 -19.85
C LYS A 79 11.96 -5.65 -18.76
N PRO A 80 11.40 -4.61 -18.14
CA PRO A 80 12.01 -3.99 -16.97
C PRO A 80 12.16 -5.01 -15.83
N PRO A 81 13.19 -4.88 -14.99
CA PRO A 81 13.32 -5.70 -13.79
C PRO A 81 12.07 -5.58 -12.90
N PHE A 82 11.57 -6.71 -12.39
CA PHE A 82 10.38 -6.76 -11.55
C PHE A 82 10.45 -5.80 -10.35
N GLY A 83 11.64 -5.59 -9.77
CA GLY A 83 11.83 -4.64 -8.67
C GLY A 83 11.43 -3.20 -9.03
N ILE A 84 11.68 -2.77 -10.27
CA ILE A 84 11.28 -1.44 -10.75
C ILE A 84 9.78 -1.40 -11.00
N GLU A 85 9.20 -2.43 -11.64
CA GLU A 85 7.75 -2.54 -11.84
C GLU A 85 6.99 -2.50 -10.51
N LEU A 86 7.50 -3.22 -9.51
CA LEU A 86 6.96 -3.23 -8.15
C LEU A 86 7.04 -1.85 -7.51
N ALA A 87 8.20 -1.18 -7.56
CA ALA A 87 8.39 0.14 -6.98
C ALA A 87 7.41 1.16 -7.59
N VAL A 88 7.34 1.22 -8.92
CA VAL A 88 6.43 2.13 -9.63
C VAL A 88 4.96 1.83 -9.30
N THR A 89 4.56 0.55 -9.25
CA THR A 89 3.18 0.19 -8.91
C THR A 89 2.82 0.57 -7.48
N VAL A 90 3.73 0.35 -6.53
CA VAL A 90 3.56 0.80 -5.15
C VAL A 90 3.42 2.31 -5.09
N TYR A 91 4.26 3.05 -5.81
CA TYR A 91 4.17 4.52 -5.85
C TYR A 91 2.85 5.01 -6.42
N ILE A 92 2.40 4.47 -7.56
CA ILE A 92 1.11 4.81 -8.15
C ILE A 92 -0.04 4.55 -7.17
N THR A 93 0.05 3.45 -6.42
CA THR A 93 -0.99 3.10 -5.44
C THR A 93 -0.96 4.03 -4.23
N VAL A 94 0.23 4.32 -3.69
CA VAL A 94 0.41 5.24 -2.56
C VAL A 94 -0.06 6.64 -2.93
N THR A 95 0.34 7.15 -4.10
CA THR A 95 -0.02 8.48 -4.59
C THR A 95 -1.51 8.61 -4.80
N MET A 96 -2.16 7.62 -5.43
CA MET A 96 -3.61 7.56 -5.55
C MET A 96 -4.28 7.64 -4.17
N LEU A 97 -3.87 6.81 -3.21
CA LEU A 97 -4.48 6.79 -1.88
C LEU A 97 -4.23 8.11 -1.12
N VAL A 98 -2.99 8.60 -1.08
CA VAL A 98 -2.63 9.86 -0.41
C VAL A 98 -3.35 11.04 -1.04
N PHE A 99 -3.49 11.07 -2.36
CA PHE A 99 -4.25 12.10 -3.06
C PHE A 99 -5.71 12.12 -2.61
N TRP A 100 -6.41 10.99 -2.72
CA TRP A 100 -7.83 10.92 -2.41
C TRP A 100 -8.11 11.13 -0.91
N PHE A 101 -7.29 10.58 -0.01
CA PHE A 101 -7.41 10.88 1.42
C PHE A 101 -7.05 12.34 1.74
N GLY A 102 -6.07 12.91 1.05
CA GLY A 102 -5.70 14.32 1.17
C GLY A 102 -6.86 15.24 0.77
N LEU A 103 -7.51 14.94 -0.37
CA LEU A 103 -8.66 15.67 -0.89
C LEU A 103 -9.89 15.53 0.02
N LEU A 104 -10.23 14.30 0.44
CA LEU A 104 -11.36 14.05 1.34
C LEU A 104 -11.17 14.65 2.74
N GLY A 105 -9.92 14.85 3.16
CA GLY A 105 -9.58 15.47 4.43
C GLY A 105 -9.55 17.01 4.42
N SER A 106 -9.76 17.66 3.27
CA SER A 106 -9.75 19.12 3.14
C SER A 106 -10.99 19.59 2.39
N THR A 107 -12.00 20.05 3.14
CA THR A 107 -13.23 20.64 2.60
C THR A 107 -12.94 21.83 1.68
N ASP A 108 -11.95 22.65 2.06
CA ASP A 108 -11.56 23.84 1.32
C ASP A 108 -10.92 23.48 -0.03
N GLU A 109 -10.10 22.42 -0.06
CA GLU A 109 -9.62 21.86 -1.33
C GLU A 109 -10.80 21.43 -2.19
N MET A 110 -11.68 20.57 -1.68
CA MET A 110 -12.74 19.96 -2.48
C MET A 110 -13.67 21.01 -3.12
N ASN A 111 -13.99 22.07 -2.37
CA ASN A 111 -14.86 23.15 -2.83
C ASN A 111 -14.18 24.09 -3.85
N SER A 112 -12.85 24.08 -3.94
CA SER A 112 -12.08 24.94 -4.86
C SER A 112 -12.03 24.44 -6.31
N TYR A 113 -12.47 23.20 -6.57
CA TYR A 113 -12.34 22.55 -7.88
C TYR A 113 -13.56 22.86 -8.75
N GLY A 114 -13.32 23.56 -9.86
CA GLY A 114 -14.27 23.64 -10.97
C GLY A 114 -14.38 22.31 -11.74
N ILE A 115 -15.36 22.21 -12.64
CA ILE A 115 -15.66 21.00 -13.42
C ILE A 115 -14.42 20.49 -14.17
N ALA A 116 -13.67 21.38 -14.85
CA ALA A 116 -12.46 21.01 -15.58
C ALA A 116 -11.37 20.43 -14.66
N ASN A 117 -11.18 21.02 -13.48
CA ASN A 117 -10.22 20.53 -12.48
C ASN A 117 -10.64 19.15 -11.95
N TRP A 118 -11.93 18.92 -11.73
CA TRP A 118 -12.46 17.61 -11.35
C TRP A 118 -12.21 16.55 -12.42
N ILE A 119 -12.47 16.85 -13.69
CA ILE A 119 -12.21 15.92 -14.80
C ILE A 119 -10.73 15.57 -14.86
N SER A 120 -9.83 16.56 -14.86
CA SER A 120 -8.38 16.35 -14.86
C SER A 120 -7.97 15.45 -13.68
N THR A 121 -8.49 15.76 -12.49
CA THR A 121 -8.18 15.06 -11.25
C THR A 121 -8.61 13.60 -11.25
N VAL A 122 -9.85 13.31 -11.65
CA VAL A 122 -10.36 11.94 -11.73
C VAL A 122 -9.56 11.12 -12.75
N VAL A 123 -9.22 11.72 -13.91
CA VAL A 123 -8.45 11.01 -14.92
C VAL A 123 -7.03 10.71 -14.42
N LEU A 124 -6.30 11.72 -13.94
CA LEU A 124 -4.90 11.60 -13.54
C LEU A 124 -4.70 10.81 -12.23
N HIS A 125 -5.61 10.93 -11.27
CA HIS A 125 -5.44 10.38 -9.93
C HIS A 125 -6.36 9.20 -9.61
N LEU A 126 -7.22 8.76 -10.53
CA LEU A 126 -8.04 7.57 -10.35
C LEU A 126 -8.02 6.64 -11.57
N CYS A 127 -8.43 7.11 -12.74
CA CYS A 127 -8.56 6.26 -13.93
C CYS A 127 -7.20 5.70 -14.38
N ILE A 128 -6.22 6.56 -14.60
CA ILE A 128 -4.88 6.16 -15.07
C ILE A 128 -4.18 5.25 -14.03
N PRO A 129 -4.10 5.62 -12.73
CA PRO A 129 -3.58 4.73 -11.70
C PRO A 129 -4.24 3.36 -11.66
N THR A 130 -5.58 3.30 -11.75
CA THR A 130 -6.34 2.04 -11.72
C THR A 130 -5.99 1.16 -12.92
N ILE A 131 -5.87 1.74 -14.12
CA ILE A 131 -5.46 1.02 -15.33
C ILE A 131 -4.05 0.47 -15.16
N MET A 132 -3.11 1.26 -14.64
CA MET A 132 -1.72 0.84 -14.45
C MET A 132 -1.57 -0.26 -13.40
N ILE A 133 -2.23 -0.12 -12.25
CA ILE A 133 -2.24 -1.13 -11.18
C ILE A 133 -2.87 -2.43 -11.71
N SER A 134 -3.98 -2.32 -12.46
CA SER A 134 -4.64 -3.46 -13.07
C SER A 134 -3.74 -4.16 -14.09
N ASN A 135 -3.03 -3.39 -14.92
CA ASN A 135 -2.06 -3.92 -15.86
C ASN A 135 -0.95 -4.69 -15.13
N PHE A 136 -0.34 -4.13 -14.07
CA PHE A 136 0.65 -4.85 -13.25
C PHE A 136 0.09 -6.16 -12.66
N ILE A 137 -1.13 -6.13 -12.11
CA ILE A 137 -1.80 -7.32 -11.57
C ILE A 137 -1.99 -8.40 -12.66
N LEU A 138 -2.33 -7.98 -13.87
CA LEU A 138 -2.57 -8.87 -15.02
C LEU A 138 -1.29 -9.38 -15.67
N THR A 139 -0.18 -8.66 -15.62
CA THR A 139 1.10 -9.04 -16.26
C THR A 139 2.15 -9.62 -15.30
N SER A 140 2.00 -9.43 -13.99
CA SER A 140 2.90 -10.02 -12.98
C SER A 140 2.86 -11.57 -12.95
N GLY A 141 3.79 -12.20 -12.24
CA GLY A 141 3.83 -13.65 -12.03
C GLY A 141 4.74 -14.42 -12.99
N ASP A 142 5.55 -13.72 -13.78
CA ASP A 142 6.53 -14.33 -14.69
C ASP A 142 7.83 -14.72 -13.96
N TYR A 143 8.13 -14.10 -12.82
CA TYR A 143 9.37 -14.31 -12.08
C TYR A 143 9.09 -14.41 -10.57
N TYR A 144 9.76 -15.35 -9.88
CA TYR A 144 9.71 -15.43 -8.42
C TYR A 144 10.64 -14.39 -7.81
N TYR A 145 10.12 -13.56 -6.91
CA TYR A 145 10.94 -12.58 -6.21
C TYR A 145 10.92 -12.84 -4.70
N SER A 146 12.08 -13.18 -4.14
CA SER A 146 12.21 -13.56 -2.72
C SER A 146 11.90 -12.38 -1.79
N PRO A 147 10.91 -12.49 -0.86
CA PRO A 147 10.64 -11.44 0.12
C PRO A 147 11.82 -11.09 1.01
N ARG A 148 12.74 -12.03 1.23
CA ARG A 148 13.93 -11.78 2.05
C ARG A 148 14.99 -11.00 1.30
N GLU A 149 15.19 -11.29 0.03
CA GLU A 149 16.10 -10.49 -0.79
C GLU A 149 15.52 -9.08 -1.01
N HIS A 150 14.19 -8.98 -1.15
CA HIS A 150 13.51 -7.69 -1.16
C HIS A 150 13.84 -6.85 0.08
N THR A 151 13.76 -7.43 1.29
CA THR A 151 14.04 -6.70 2.54
C THR A 151 15.45 -6.16 2.67
N LYS A 152 16.45 -6.72 1.96
CA LYS A 152 17.84 -6.27 2.08
C LYS A 152 18.10 -4.98 1.31
N PHE A 153 17.54 -4.85 0.10
CA PHE A 153 17.82 -3.72 -0.79
C PHE A 153 16.56 -3.11 -1.41
N GLY A 154 15.68 -3.94 -1.98
CA GLY A 154 14.49 -3.46 -2.69
C GLY A 154 13.52 -2.66 -1.82
N LEU A 155 13.38 -3.05 -0.54
CA LEU A 155 12.55 -2.36 0.44
C LEU A 155 13.05 -0.93 0.68
N PHE A 156 14.35 -0.77 0.94
CA PHE A 156 14.95 0.54 1.18
C PHE A 156 14.92 1.40 -0.08
N GLY A 157 15.25 0.81 -1.25
CA GLY A 157 15.18 1.52 -2.53
C GLY A 157 13.79 2.08 -2.81
N THR A 158 12.74 1.27 -2.60
CA THR A 158 11.35 1.72 -2.79
C THR A 158 10.89 2.71 -1.71
N THR A 159 11.47 2.68 -0.52
CA THR A 159 11.08 3.58 0.58
C THR A 159 11.84 4.91 0.55
N LEU A 160 12.97 4.98 -0.16
CA LEU A 160 13.84 6.15 -0.20
C LEU A 160 13.17 7.36 -0.84
N TYR A 161 12.41 7.19 -1.90
CA TYR A 161 11.77 8.32 -2.59
C TYR A 161 10.69 9.02 -1.73
N PRO A 162 9.71 8.33 -1.09
CA PRO A 162 8.77 8.97 -0.17
C PRO A 162 9.47 9.65 1.02
N LEU A 163 10.54 9.05 1.54
CA LEU A 163 11.35 9.67 2.60
C LEU A 163 12.01 10.95 2.12
N GLY A 164 12.67 10.91 0.95
CA GLY A 164 13.30 12.08 0.34
C GLY A 164 12.30 13.19 0.03
N TYR A 165 11.12 12.84 -0.48
CA TYR A 165 10.01 13.77 -0.69
C TYR A 165 9.56 14.42 0.63
N GLY A 166 9.40 13.62 1.70
CA GLY A 166 9.06 14.15 3.03
C GLY A 166 10.06 15.19 3.51
N ILE A 167 11.36 14.89 3.41
CA ILE A 167 12.44 15.84 3.76
C ILE A 167 12.33 17.10 2.91
N PHE A 168 12.21 16.96 1.58
CA PHE A 168 12.07 18.07 0.64
C PHE A 168 10.89 18.98 1.01
N VAL A 169 9.71 18.42 1.25
CA VAL A 169 8.52 19.23 1.55
C VAL A 169 8.61 19.93 2.90
N MET A 170 9.21 19.30 3.91
CA MET A 170 9.39 19.94 5.21
C MET A 170 10.36 21.13 5.12
N ILE A 171 11.47 20.97 4.38
CA ILE A 171 12.42 22.06 4.12
C ILE A 171 11.73 23.18 3.33
N ARG A 172 11.07 22.84 2.22
CA ARG A 172 10.33 23.80 1.39
C ARG A 172 9.30 24.56 2.21
N GLY A 173 8.49 23.86 3.00
CA GLY A 173 7.43 24.46 3.80
C GLY A 173 7.97 25.44 4.85
N LYS A 174 9.15 25.17 5.42
CA LYS A 174 9.84 26.12 6.30
C LYS A 174 10.22 27.41 5.58
N PHE A 175 10.88 27.33 4.42
CA PHE A 175 11.27 28.51 3.64
C PHE A 175 10.06 29.32 3.18
N ARG A 176 9.05 28.63 2.64
CA ARG A 176 7.81 29.26 2.19
C ARG A 176 7.04 29.94 3.31
N TYR A 177 7.06 29.37 4.52
CA TYR A 177 6.45 30.02 5.69
C TYR A 177 7.19 31.31 6.09
N GLN A 178 8.52 31.34 5.94
CA GLN A 178 9.31 32.55 6.21
C GLN A 178 9.01 33.67 5.19
N GLU A 179 8.79 33.30 3.93
CA GLU A 179 8.49 34.27 2.85
C GLU A 179 7.02 34.71 2.83
N PHE A 180 6.09 33.77 3.01
CA PHE A 180 4.65 33.96 2.80
C PHE A 180 3.83 33.71 4.07
N GLY A 181 4.44 33.95 5.24
CA GLY A 181 3.81 33.77 6.54
C GLY A 181 2.68 34.77 6.84
N PRO A 182 2.17 34.79 8.08
CA PRO A 182 1.11 35.72 8.50
C PRO A 182 1.45 37.20 8.25
N ASP A 183 2.70 37.61 8.48
CA ASP A 183 3.13 39.01 8.28
C ASP A 183 3.05 39.44 6.82
N PHE A 184 3.43 38.54 5.91
CA PHE A 184 3.27 38.79 4.48
C PHE A 184 1.79 38.84 4.10
N PHE A 185 0.98 37.89 4.60
CA PHE A 185 -0.46 37.86 4.37
C PHE A 185 -1.14 39.18 4.76
N LYS A 186 -0.83 39.72 5.95
CA LYS A 186 -1.31 41.02 6.45
C LYS A 186 -1.03 42.18 5.51
N THR A 187 0.09 42.12 4.79
CA THR A 187 0.54 43.18 3.90
C THR A 187 -0.15 43.13 2.54
N ILE A 188 -0.42 41.93 2.02
CA ILE A 188 -0.93 41.76 0.67
C ILE A 188 -2.45 41.66 0.60
N TYR A 189 -3.11 41.14 1.64
CA TYR A 189 -4.55 40.93 1.66
C TYR A 189 -5.21 41.95 2.58
N HIS A 190 -6.31 42.53 2.11
CA HIS A 190 -7.19 43.36 2.92
C HIS A 190 -8.64 43.10 2.54
N LEU A 191 -9.53 43.27 3.51
CA LEU A 191 -10.97 43.16 3.28
C LEU A 191 -11.52 44.52 2.82
N ASP A 192 -12.10 44.55 1.62
CA ASP A 192 -12.80 45.71 1.08
C ASP A 192 -14.31 45.40 0.96
N GLY A 193 -15.09 45.92 1.91
CA GLY A 193 -16.50 45.58 2.08
C GLY A 193 -16.69 44.10 2.45
N THR A 194 -17.19 43.30 1.49
CA THR A 194 -17.37 41.84 1.66
C THR A 194 -16.35 41.01 0.89
N ASN A 195 -15.47 41.67 0.13
CA ASN A 195 -14.56 41.01 -0.79
C ASN A 195 -13.12 41.17 -0.32
N TRP A 196 -12.38 40.07 -0.37
CA TRP A 196 -10.94 40.13 -0.17
C TRP A 196 -10.27 40.68 -1.42
N VAL A 197 -9.26 41.54 -1.23
CA VAL A 197 -8.45 42.09 -2.32
C VAL A 197 -6.99 41.72 -2.06
N ALA A 198 -6.29 41.29 -3.10
CA ALA A 198 -4.88 40.91 -3.01
C ALA A 198 -4.01 41.87 -3.82
N ASN A 199 -3.02 42.50 -3.18
CA ASN A 199 -2.05 43.42 -3.78
C ASN A 199 -0.66 42.78 -3.77
N TRP A 200 -0.29 42.13 -4.87
CA TRP A 200 1.03 41.49 -4.97
C TRP A 200 2.11 42.48 -5.42
N PRO A 201 3.30 42.49 -4.79
CA PRO A 201 4.42 43.33 -5.20
C PRO A 201 4.84 43.04 -6.65
N GLU A 202 5.24 44.06 -7.39
CA GLU A 202 5.61 43.96 -8.81
C GLU A 202 6.68 42.88 -9.09
N GLY A 203 7.63 42.68 -8.17
CA GLY A 203 8.68 41.65 -8.30
C GLY A 203 8.22 40.20 -8.10
N MET A 204 6.97 39.95 -7.68
CA MET A 204 6.45 38.59 -7.39
C MET A 204 5.41 38.09 -8.40
N GLY A 205 5.16 38.86 -9.47
CA GLY A 205 4.16 38.59 -10.50
C GLY A 205 2.93 39.46 -10.30
N HIS A 206 2.74 40.40 -11.22
CA HIS A 206 1.84 41.54 -11.12
C HIS A 206 0.36 41.21 -10.85
N GLY A 207 -0.30 42.10 -10.08
CA GLY A 207 -1.76 42.31 -10.15
C GLY A 207 -2.43 42.61 -8.82
N THR A 208 -3.35 43.57 -8.82
CA THR A 208 -4.42 43.65 -7.83
C THR A 208 -5.53 42.70 -8.24
N PHE A 209 -5.88 41.76 -7.37
CA PHE A 209 -6.98 40.82 -7.61
C PHE A 209 -8.19 41.26 -6.81
N ALA A 210 -9.21 41.78 -7.49
CA ALA A 210 -10.53 42.01 -6.88
C ALA A 210 -11.23 40.66 -6.63
N ASN A 211 -11.96 40.53 -5.52
CA ASN A 211 -12.61 39.30 -5.09
C ASN A 211 -11.64 38.10 -5.00
N ALA A 212 -10.46 38.35 -4.46
CA ALA A 212 -9.46 37.35 -4.18
C ALA A 212 -10.02 36.26 -3.25
N SER A 213 -9.61 35.01 -3.46
CA SER A 213 -9.71 33.96 -2.45
C SER A 213 -8.31 33.83 -1.83
N PRO A 214 -8.09 34.37 -0.61
CA PRO A 214 -6.76 34.33 -0.02
C PRO A 214 -6.25 32.91 0.18
N TYR A 215 -4.93 32.74 0.07
CA TYR A 215 -4.33 31.42 0.24
C TYR A 215 -4.44 30.92 1.68
N THR A 216 -4.34 29.61 1.85
CA THR A 216 -4.28 28.95 3.16
C THR A 216 -2.91 28.29 3.34
N THR A 217 -2.81 27.32 4.26
CA THR A 217 -1.60 26.55 4.56
C THR A 217 -0.95 25.86 3.36
N GLN A 218 -1.70 25.69 2.26
CA GLN A 218 -1.22 25.18 0.97
C GLN A 218 -0.09 25.98 0.34
N MET A 219 -0.01 27.28 0.67
CA MET A 219 1.09 28.13 0.23
C MET A 219 2.47 27.56 0.64
N TRP A 220 2.50 26.85 1.77
CA TRP A 220 3.71 26.31 2.37
C TRP A 220 3.77 24.79 2.25
N TYR A 221 2.69 24.09 2.60
CA TYR A 221 2.64 22.63 2.61
C TYR A 221 1.59 22.11 1.62
N PRO A 222 1.96 21.22 0.68
CA PRO A 222 1.02 20.70 -0.33
C PRO A 222 -0.14 19.90 0.28
N TYR A 223 0.06 19.27 1.45
CA TYR A 223 -0.98 18.49 2.12
C TYR A 223 -1.28 19.06 3.51
N TRP A 224 -2.56 19.09 3.87
CA TRP A 224 -3.03 19.64 5.16
C TRP A 224 -2.39 18.95 6.37
N PHE A 225 -2.19 17.63 6.30
CA PHE A 225 -1.59 16.84 7.38
C PHE A 225 -0.09 17.06 7.56
N LEU A 226 0.55 17.83 6.67
CA LEU A 226 1.94 18.24 6.81
C LEU A 226 2.10 19.56 7.56
N ASN A 227 1.01 20.31 7.76
CA ASN A 227 1.07 21.53 8.55
C ASN A 227 1.16 21.18 10.04
N PHE A 228 2.24 21.62 10.69
CA PHE A 228 2.47 21.47 12.12
C PHE A 228 2.43 22.80 12.88
N ARG A 229 2.08 23.90 12.20
CA ARG A 229 2.05 25.25 12.77
C ARG A 229 0.62 25.66 13.07
N HIS A 230 0.42 26.15 14.30
CA HIS A 230 -0.78 26.88 14.67
C HIS A 230 -0.62 28.31 14.14
N ILE A 231 -1.52 28.73 13.24
CA ILE A 231 -1.45 30.01 12.52
C ILE A 231 -2.80 30.72 12.53
N THR A 232 -2.74 32.05 12.44
CA THR A 232 -3.88 32.92 12.15
C THR A 232 -3.48 33.82 10.98
N LEU A 233 -4.27 33.79 9.91
CA LEU A 233 -4.14 34.64 8.74
C LEU A 233 -5.24 35.70 8.83
N GLU A 234 -4.82 36.93 9.05
CA GLU A 234 -5.70 38.10 9.22
C GLU A 234 -5.13 39.28 8.43
N ASP A 235 -5.97 40.25 8.08
CA ASP A 235 -5.50 41.51 7.47
C ASP A 235 -4.95 42.50 8.52
N ALA A 236 -4.45 43.64 8.05
CA ALA A 236 -3.97 44.71 8.93
C ALA A 236 -5.04 45.31 9.87
N ALA A 237 -6.32 45.13 9.56
CA ALA A 237 -7.45 45.57 10.37
C ALA A 237 -7.93 44.51 11.39
N GLY A 238 -7.35 43.30 11.36
CA GLY A 238 -7.69 42.19 12.26
C GLY A 238 -8.84 41.32 11.75
N ASN A 239 -9.26 41.45 10.50
CA ASN A 239 -10.24 40.56 9.89
C ASN A 239 -9.59 39.20 9.62
N VAL A 240 -10.09 38.14 10.26
CA VAL A 240 -9.53 36.79 10.15
C VAL A 240 -10.07 36.08 8.89
N TRP A 241 -9.17 35.60 8.04
CA TRP A 241 -9.49 34.73 6.90
C TRP A 241 -9.42 33.25 7.28
N TYR A 242 -8.35 32.86 7.97
CA TYR A 242 -8.09 31.46 8.31
C TYR A 242 -7.37 31.36 9.64
N GLU A 243 -7.88 30.51 10.52
CA GLU A 243 -7.23 30.15 11.78
C GLU A 243 -7.12 28.63 11.86
N THR A 244 -5.99 28.14 12.37
CA THR A 244 -5.83 26.71 12.61
C THR A 244 -6.55 26.33 13.90
N PRO A 245 -7.68 25.61 13.85
CA PRO A 245 -8.49 25.40 15.04
C PRO A 245 -7.86 24.41 16.04
N GLN A 246 -6.87 23.62 15.60
CA GLN A 246 -6.23 22.63 16.44
C GLN A 246 -5.02 23.20 17.21
N PRO A 247 -4.81 22.76 18.46
CA PRO A 247 -3.60 23.10 19.21
C PRO A 247 -2.37 22.45 18.58
N ALA A 248 -1.19 23.07 18.78
CA ALA A 248 0.06 22.64 18.13
C ALA A 248 0.42 21.15 18.36
N TRP A 249 0.13 20.61 19.55
CA TRP A 249 0.41 19.20 19.85
C TRP A 249 -0.43 18.24 18.99
N MET A 250 -1.68 18.60 18.67
CA MET A 250 -2.53 17.80 17.77
C MET A 250 -1.97 17.82 16.36
N LEU A 251 -1.49 18.97 15.87
CA LEU A 251 -0.89 19.09 14.54
C LEU A 251 0.38 18.23 14.41
N ILE A 252 1.23 18.24 15.43
CA ILE A 252 2.43 17.38 15.50
C ILE A 252 2.04 15.90 15.52
N LEU A 253 1.02 15.54 16.31
CA LEU A 253 0.51 14.17 16.37
C LEU A 253 -0.05 13.74 15.01
N THR A 254 -0.81 14.59 14.33
CA THR A 254 -1.33 14.33 12.98
C THR A 254 -0.21 14.10 11.98
N LEU A 255 0.81 14.95 11.96
CA LEU A 255 1.99 14.78 11.10
C LEU A 255 2.70 13.44 11.38
N PHE A 256 2.89 13.11 12.66
CA PHE A 256 3.52 11.85 13.07
C PHE A 256 2.70 10.64 12.62
N LEU A 257 1.39 10.62 12.91
CA LEU A 257 0.49 9.53 12.53
C LEU A 257 0.37 9.39 11.01
N ALA A 258 0.29 10.51 10.27
CA ALA A 258 0.28 10.50 8.81
C ALA A 258 1.58 9.91 8.26
N SER A 259 2.73 10.29 8.82
CA SER A 259 4.04 9.74 8.43
C SER A 259 4.08 8.23 8.67
N VAL A 260 3.71 7.77 9.86
CA VAL A 260 3.66 6.32 10.19
C VAL A 260 2.69 5.58 9.27
N ALA A 261 1.52 6.15 8.99
CA ALA A 261 0.53 5.55 8.10
C ALA A 261 1.04 5.43 6.66
N ILE A 262 1.64 6.50 6.10
CA ILE A 262 2.18 6.49 4.74
C ILE A 262 3.36 5.50 4.63
N PHE A 263 4.30 5.49 5.58
CA PHE A 263 5.39 4.52 5.60
C PHE A 263 4.87 3.08 5.74
N GLY A 264 3.92 2.84 6.64
CA GLY A 264 3.27 1.55 6.82
C GLY A 264 2.57 1.08 5.54
N LEU A 265 1.93 2.00 4.83
CA LEU A 265 1.25 1.74 3.56
C LEU A 265 2.24 1.40 2.43
N VAL A 266 3.34 2.16 2.30
CA VAL A 266 4.42 1.88 1.34
C VAL A 266 5.02 0.49 1.56
N ILE A 267 5.34 0.13 2.82
CA ILE A 267 5.90 -1.18 3.16
C ILE A 267 4.86 -2.28 2.94
N GLY A 268 3.64 -2.08 3.42
CA GLY A 268 2.55 -3.04 3.32
C GLY A 268 2.21 -3.38 1.87
N LEU A 269 2.07 -2.36 1.00
CA LEU A 269 1.78 -2.55 -0.42
C LEU A 269 2.89 -3.29 -1.15
N GLN A 270 4.17 -3.03 -0.83
CA GLN A 270 5.28 -3.81 -1.41
C GLN A 270 5.12 -5.30 -1.15
N PHE A 271 4.82 -5.70 0.09
CA PHE A 271 4.62 -7.12 0.41
C PHE A 271 3.32 -7.69 -0.15
N ILE A 272 2.25 -6.89 -0.25
CA ILE A 272 1.00 -7.31 -0.89
C ILE A 272 1.24 -7.63 -2.36
N TYR A 273 1.84 -6.71 -3.13
CA TYR A 273 2.13 -6.91 -4.55
C TYR A 273 3.17 -8.01 -4.78
N LEU A 274 4.18 -8.10 -3.92
CA LEU A 274 5.15 -9.19 -3.97
C LEU A 274 4.50 -10.56 -3.75
N ASN A 275 3.63 -10.67 -2.75
CA ASN A 275 2.89 -11.90 -2.48
C ASN A 275 1.91 -12.22 -3.61
N TRP A 276 1.28 -11.21 -4.22
CA TRP A 276 0.44 -11.38 -5.41
C TRP A 276 1.24 -11.98 -6.57
N ASN A 277 2.38 -11.36 -6.90
CA ASN A 277 3.30 -11.83 -7.94
C ASN A 277 3.73 -13.29 -7.68
N ASN A 278 4.25 -13.59 -6.48
CA ASN A 278 4.72 -14.92 -6.15
C ASN A 278 3.59 -15.95 -6.12
N SER A 279 2.40 -15.57 -5.67
CA SER A 279 1.23 -16.45 -5.71
C SER A 279 0.85 -16.80 -7.15
N LYS A 280 0.92 -15.83 -8.07
CA LYS A 280 0.65 -16.04 -9.49
C LYS A 280 1.75 -16.86 -10.17
N PHE A 281 3.01 -16.62 -9.81
CA PHE A 281 4.16 -17.43 -10.26
C PHE A 281 3.95 -18.91 -9.94
N PHE A 282 3.69 -19.27 -8.68
CA PHE A 282 3.46 -20.67 -8.27
C PHE A 282 2.11 -21.27 -8.72
N ARG A 283 1.29 -20.52 -9.46
CA ARG A 283 0.17 -21.14 -10.19
C ARG A 283 0.68 -21.81 -11.45
N TRP A 284 1.66 -21.23 -12.13
CA TRP A 284 2.14 -21.69 -13.43
C TRP A 284 3.54 -22.30 -13.40
N HIS A 285 4.22 -22.20 -12.27
CA HIS A 285 5.54 -22.77 -12.07
C HIS A 285 5.52 -23.75 -10.89
N ASP A 286 6.40 -24.74 -10.98
CA ASP A 286 6.70 -25.64 -9.89
C ASP A 286 7.75 -25.01 -8.95
N ILE A 287 8.31 -25.79 -8.02
CA ILE A 287 9.31 -25.24 -7.08
C ILE A 287 10.69 -25.04 -7.74
N ASN A 288 10.98 -25.78 -8.79
CA ASN A 288 12.21 -25.67 -9.59
C ASN A 288 12.11 -24.61 -10.69
N GLU A 289 11.06 -23.77 -10.65
CA GLU A 289 10.77 -22.72 -11.62
C GLU A 289 10.42 -23.24 -13.02
N ASN A 290 10.13 -24.53 -13.15
CA ASN A 290 9.67 -25.14 -14.39
C ASN A 290 8.20 -24.80 -14.63
N LEU A 291 7.88 -24.45 -15.88
CA LEU A 291 6.51 -24.15 -16.29
C LEU A 291 5.67 -25.44 -16.27
N ILE A 292 4.53 -25.42 -15.58
CA ILE A 292 3.65 -26.59 -15.46
C ILE A 292 2.69 -26.68 -16.64
N SER A 293 2.30 -27.90 -17.00
CA SER A 293 1.27 -28.11 -18.03
C SER A 293 -0.09 -27.61 -17.55
N LYS A 294 -0.98 -27.26 -18.49
CA LYS A 294 -2.35 -26.84 -18.17
C LYS A 294 -3.12 -27.93 -17.42
N GLU A 295 -2.90 -29.19 -17.78
CA GLU A 295 -3.50 -30.35 -17.11
C GLU A 295 -3.06 -30.46 -15.66
N GLU A 296 -1.76 -30.28 -15.40
CA GLU A 296 -1.22 -30.30 -14.04
C GLU A 296 -1.76 -29.12 -13.22
N HIS A 297 -1.83 -27.93 -13.81
CA HIS A 297 -2.46 -26.77 -13.17
C HIS A 297 -3.93 -27.05 -12.77
N ASP A 298 -4.72 -27.61 -13.69
CA ASP A 298 -6.14 -27.88 -13.46
C ASP A 298 -6.33 -29.01 -12.44
N TYR A 299 -5.47 -30.03 -12.45
CA TYR A 299 -5.39 -31.04 -11.39
C TYR A 299 -5.10 -30.40 -10.03
N ARG A 300 -4.08 -29.54 -9.93
CA ARG A 300 -3.75 -28.80 -8.69
C ARG A 300 -4.94 -27.98 -8.19
N LYS A 301 -5.66 -27.31 -9.09
CA LYS A 301 -6.86 -26.53 -8.77
C LYS A 301 -7.98 -27.42 -8.23
N LYS A 302 -8.20 -28.59 -8.83
CA LYS A 302 -9.19 -29.58 -8.38
C LYS A 302 -8.84 -30.14 -7.01
N MET A 303 -7.58 -30.51 -6.78
CA MET A 303 -7.08 -31.02 -5.50
C MET A 303 -7.21 -29.98 -4.38
N ARG A 304 -6.92 -28.70 -4.64
CA ARG A 304 -7.12 -27.62 -3.65
C ARG A 304 -8.59 -27.45 -3.30
N LYS A 305 -9.49 -27.51 -4.29
CA LYS A 305 -10.94 -27.46 -4.04
C LYS A 305 -11.39 -28.67 -3.20
N LEU A 306 -10.93 -29.88 -3.53
CA LEU A 306 -11.25 -31.11 -2.82
C LEU A 306 -10.82 -31.03 -1.35
N LYS A 307 -9.55 -30.67 -1.06
CA LYS A 307 -9.04 -30.49 0.31
C LYS A 307 -9.86 -29.47 1.10
N LYS A 308 -10.28 -28.37 0.47
CA LYS A 308 -11.14 -27.34 1.11
C LYS A 308 -12.52 -27.90 1.47
N VAL A 309 -13.10 -28.73 0.60
CA VAL A 309 -14.38 -29.40 0.85
C VAL A 309 -14.24 -30.46 1.94
N GLN A 310 -13.21 -31.32 1.88
CA GLN A 310 -12.90 -32.32 2.90
C GLN A 310 -12.78 -31.67 4.28
N ARG A 311 -11.97 -30.61 4.41
CA ARG A 311 -11.81 -29.88 5.67
C ARG A 311 -13.13 -29.29 6.19
N ARG A 312 -13.98 -28.77 5.31
CA ARG A 312 -15.32 -28.28 5.70
C ARG A 312 -16.21 -29.43 6.19
N ASN A 313 -16.16 -30.57 5.51
CA ASN A 313 -16.94 -31.76 5.89
C ASN A 313 -16.45 -32.35 7.21
N GLU A 314 -15.14 -32.41 7.44
CA GLU A 314 -14.56 -32.83 8.72
C GLU A 314 -15.04 -31.95 9.88
N ILE A 315 -15.03 -30.61 9.70
CA ILE A 315 -15.53 -29.67 10.71
C ILE A 315 -17.03 -29.91 10.97
N LYS A 316 -17.83 -30.10 9.91
CA LYS A 316 -19.26 -30.43 10.05
C LYS A 316 -19.48 -31.75 10.76
N LEU A 317 -18.72 -32.79 10.42
CA LEU A 317 -18.82 -34.11 11.03
C LEU A 317 -18.46 -34.06 12.51
N GLN A 318 -17.39 -33.32 12.88
CA GLN A 318 -17.03 -33.10 14.28
C GLN A 318 -18.14 -32.38 15.05
N PHE A 319 -18.79 -31.38 14.44
CA PHE A 319 -19.91 -30.68 15.04
C PHE A 319 -21.11 -31.59 15.25
N VAL A 320 -21.50 -32.36 14.24
CA VAL A 320 -22.61 -33.33 14.32
C VAL A 320 -22.32 -34.39 15.38
N LYS A 321 -21.11 -34.98 15.39
CA LYS A 321 -20.70 -35.97 16.40
C LYS A 321 -20.84 -35.42 17.81
N ARG A 322 -20.36 -34.20 18.08
CA ARG A 322 -20.51 -33.53 19.39
C ARG A 322 -21.98 -33.30 19.77
N GLN A 323 -22.83 -32.93 18.81
CA GLN A 323 -24.27 -32.77 19.07
C GLN A 323 -24.94 -34.11 19.39
N THR A 324 -24.65 -35.16 18.62
CA THR A 324 -25.19 -36.50 18.83
C THR A 324 -24.74 -37.09 20.16
N GLU A 325 -23.45 -36.99 20.51
CA GLU A 325 -22.91 -37.39 21.82
C GLU A 325 -23.61 -36.65 22.97
N ARG A 326 -23.89 -35.35 22.81
CA ARG A 326 -24.61 -34.56 23.81
C ARG A 326 -26.07 -34.98 23.94
N LYS A 327 -26.76 -35.25 22.83
CA LYS A 327 -28.15 -35.74 22.83
C LYS A 327 -28.26 -37.14 23.43
N SER A 328 -27.40 -38.07 23.01
CA SER A 328 -27.32 -39.43 23.55
C SER A 328 -27.09 -39.41 25.05
N TRP A 329 -26.18 -38.56 25.51
CA TRP A 329 -25.91 -38.39 26.93
C TRP A 329 -27.09 -37.82 27.73
N ARG A 330 -27.80 -36.83 27.16
CA ARG A 330 -29.01 -36.31 27.81
C ARG A 330 -30.10 -37.38 27.93
N LYS A 331 -30.24 -38.23 26.91
CA LYS A 331 -31.16 -39.38 26.94
C LYS A 331 -30.73 -40.40 28.00
N SER A 332 -29.45 -40.78 28.05
CA SER A 332 -28.96 -41.73 29.06
C SER A 332 -29.06 -41.19 30.49
N LEU A 333 -28.98 -39.87 30.67
CA LEU A 333 -29.26 -39.26 31.97
C LEU A 333 -30.73 -39.37 32.35
N ALA A 334 -31.68 -39.29 31.42
CA ALA A 334 -33.11 -39.28 31.74
C ALA A 334 -33.57 -40.57 32.45
N THR A 335 -32.98 -41.72 32.11
CA THR A 335 -33.31 -43.06 32.65
C THR A 335 -32.70 -43.38 34.01
N LEU A 336 -31.82 -42.52 34.54
CA LEU A 336 -31.10 -42.77 35.79
C LEU A 336 -31.80 -42.16 37.01
N THR A 337 -31.58 -42.74 38.19
CA THR A 337 -32.00 -42.18 39.48
C THR A 337 -31.23 -40.89 39.81
N LYS A 338 -31.66 -40.13 40.83
CA LYS A 338 -31.05 -38.83 41.17
C LYS A 338 -29.57 -38.96 41.58
N GLU A 339 -29.23 -40.01 42.33
CA GLU A 339 -27.86 -40.27 42.78
C GLU A 339 -26.95 -40.67 41.61
N GLU A 340 -27.42 -41.59 40.75
CA GLU A 340 -26.71 -42.04 39.55
C GLU A 340 -26.50 -40.90 38.53
N LYS A 341 -27.49 -40.00 38.36
CA LYS A 341 -27.34 -38.77 37.55
C LYS A 341 -26.19 -37.90 38.05
N SER A 342 -26.08 -37.72 39.36
CA SER A 342 -25.02 -36.89 39.96
C SER A 342 -23.63 -37.50 39.69
N LEU A 343 -23.50 -38.82 39.83
CA LEU A 343 -22.27 -39.57 39.57
C LEU A 343 -21.89 -39.51 38.09
N ALA A 344 -22.86 -39.70 37.20
CA ALA A 344 -22.69 -39.65 35.76
C ALA A 344 -22.22 -38.26 35.28
N ILE A 345 -22.82 -37.18 35.80
CA ILE A 345 -22.41 -35.79 35.51
C ILE A 345 -20.98 -35.53 35.99
N SER A 346 -20.66 -35.95 37.22
CA SER A 346 -19.31 -35.83 37.79
C SER A 346 -18.27 -36.57 36.94
N LYS A 347 -18.55 -37.81 36.55
CA LYS A 347 -17.69 -38.63 35.69
C LYS A 347 -17.42 -37.95 34.34
N ARG A 348 -18.46 -37.47 33.66
CA ARG A 348 -18.31 -36.76 32.37
C ARG A 348 -17.52 -35.45 32.53
N LYS A 349 -17.72 -34.72 33.62
CA LYS A 349 -16.93 -33.51 33.92
C LYS A 349 -15.46 -33.87 34.08
N ASN A 350 -15.14 -34.94 34.79
CA ASN A 350 -13.77 -35.43 34.97
C ASN A 350 -13.15 -35.90 33.64
N GLU A 351 -13.90 -36.61 32.79
CA GLU A 351 -13.45 -37.00 31.45
C GLU A 351 -13.16 -35.78 30.56
N GLN A 352 -14.01 -34.75 30.60
CA GLN A 352 -13.78 -33.50 29.86
C GLN A 352 -12.55 -32.74 30.37
N ILE A 353 -12.36 -32.69 31.69
CA ILE A 353 -11.18 -32.08 32.31
C ILE A 353 -9.92 -32.87 31.91
N LEU A 354 -9.95 -34.21 31.97
CA LEU A 354 -8.84 -35.07 31.58
C LEU A 354 -8.48 -34.86 30.11
N LYS A 355 -9.47 -34.86 29.21
CA LYS A 355 -9.26 -34.60 27.79
C LYS A 355 -8.61 -33.24 27.55
N THR A 356 -9.09 -32.20 28.23
CA THR A 356 -8.51 -30.85 28.14
C THR A 356 -7.07 -30.82 28.65
N LYS A 357 -6.78 -31.52 29.76
CA LYS A 357 -5.41 -31.65 30.31
C LYS A 357 -4.49 -32.39 29.35
N LEU A 358 -4.95 -33.47 28.71
CA LEU A 358 -4.20 -34.21 27.71
C LEU A 358 -3.90 -33.34 26.48
N GLU A 359 -4.87 -32.59 25.96
CA GLU A 359 -4.65 -31.64 24.85
C GLU A 359 -3.64 -30.54 25.22
N ILE A 360 -3.67 -30.04 26.47
CA ILE A 360 -2.68 -29.08 26.97
C ILE A 360 -1.30 -29.73 27.08
N ALA A 361 -1.21 -30.96 27.59
CA ALA A 361 0.03 -31.71 27.72
C ALA A 361 0.66 -32.00 26.35
N GLU A 362 -0.14 -32.39 25.36
CA GLU A 362 0.29 -32.58 23.98
C GLU A 362 0.83 -31.28 23.37
N LYS A 363 0.09 -30.16 23.52
CA LYS A 363 0.58 -28.84 23.09
C LYS A 363 1.88 -28.44 23.79
N LYS A 364 2.04 -28.76 25.07
CA LYS A 364 3.26 -28.49 25.83
C LYS A 364 4.41 -29.38 25.32
N ASN A 365 4.16 -30.64 25.03
CA ASN A 365 5.14 -31.56 24.46
C ASN A 365 5.60 -31.09 23.08
N LEU A 366 4.67 -30.73 22.19
CA LEU A 366 5.00 -30.15 20.88
C LEU A 366 5.87 -28.89 21.00
N ARG A 367 5.62 -28.03 22.00
CA ARG A 367 6.46 -26.86 22.29
C ARG A 367 7.85 -27.26 22.79
N LEU A 368 7.95 -28.30 23.61
CA LEU A 368 9.24 -28.82 24.11
C LEU A 368 10.07 -29.40 22.97
N VAL A 369 9.46 -30.22 22.11
CA VAL A 369 10.09 -30.76 20.89
C VAL A 369 10.60 -29.62 20.01
N ALA A 370 9.77 -28.62 19.71
CA ALA A 370 10.19 -27.46 18.93
C ALA A 370 11.31 -26.64 19.61
N LYS A 371 11.35 -26.60 20.95
CA LYS A 371 12.44 -25.94 21.69
C LYS A 371 13.72 -26.76 21.62
N GLN A 372 13.63 -28.09 21.67
CA GLN A 372 14.76 -28.99 21.53
C GLN A 372 15.36 -28.90 20.12
N GLU A 373 14.53 -28.98 19.07
CA GLU A 373 14.95 -28.78 17.68
C GLU A 373 15.70 -27.45 17.49
N ARG A 374 15.25 -26.36 18.13
CA ARG A 374 15.96 -25.06 18.10
C ARG A 374 17.31 -25.09 18.79
N ARG A 375 17.47 -25.86 19.87
CA ARG A 375 18.76 -26.02 20.56
C ARG A 375 19.70 -26.84 19.71
N ASP A 376 19.22 -27.94 19.15
CA ASP A 376 20.00 -28.82 18.28
C ASP A 376 20.45 -28.05 17.03
N TYR A 377 19.56 -27.25 16.44
CA TYR A 377 19.91 -26.32 15.36
C TYR A 377 21.01 -25.33 15.77
N ARG A 378 20.93 -24.69 16.94
CA ARG A 378 21.98 -23.76 17.39
C ARG A 378 23.31 -24.47 17.62
N SER A 379 23.27 -25.67 18.19
CA SER A 379 24.46 -26.50 18.39
C SER A 379 25.14 -26.82 17.06
N LEU A 380 24.37 -27.30 16.07
CA LEU A 380 24.85 -27.54 14.70
C LEU A 380 25.43 -26.28 14.07
N MET A 381 24.75 -25.13 14.20
CA MET A 381 25.27 -23.88 13.64
C MET A 381 26.58 -23.44 14.31
N ASN A 382 26.75 -23.70 15.60
CA ASN A 382 27.96 -23.33 16.33
C ASN A 382 29.14 -24.25 16.01
N SER A 383 28.90 -25.53 15.69
CA SER A 383 29.95 -26.48 15.30
C SER A 383 30.50 -26.25 13.90
N LEU A 384 29.77 -25.54 13.04
CA LEU A 384 30.20 -25.21 11.68
C LEU A 384 31.16 -24.01 11.65
N LYS A 385 32.06 -23.99 10.65
CA LYS A 385 32.92 -22.83 10.33
C LYS A 385 32.08 -21.64 9.89
N THR A 386 32.53 -20.42 10.16
CA THR A 386 31.78 -19.17 9.90
C THR A 386 31.32 -19.02 8.44
N GLN A 387 32.13 -19.44 7.48
CA GLN A 387 31.79 -19.41 6.05
C GLN A 387 30.66 -20.40 5.72
N ASP A 388 30.73 -21.63 6.23
CA ASP A 388 29.73 -22.68 6.00
C ASP A 388 28.40 -22.40 6.71
N ARG A 389 28.43 -21.66 7.83
CA ARG A 389 27.21 -21.25 8.55
C ARG A 389 26.26 -20.48 7.64
N VAL A 390 26.76 -19.63 6.74
CA VAL A 390 25.89 -18.88 5.83
C VAL A 390 25.20 -19.82 4.85
N PHE A 391 25.95 -20.77 4.29
CA PHE A 391 25.45 -21.77 3.33
C PHE A 391 24.43 -22.72 3.95
N VAL A 392 24.77 -23.36 5.07
CA VAL A 392 23.88 -24.30 5.78
C VAL A 392 22.60 -23.60 6.23
N ARG A 393 22.71 -22.37 6.72
CA ARG A 393 21.53 -21.56 7.09
C ARG A 393 20.64 -21.28 5.89
N ASN A 394 21.20 -21.00 4.72
CA ASN A 394 20.42 -20.79 3.50
C ASN A 394 19.74 -22.08 3.02
N ASN A 395 20.43 -23.22 3.03
CA ASN A 395 19.86 -24.51 2.63
C ASN A 395 18.71 -24.93 3.54
N LEU A 396 18.86 -24.85 4.86
CA LEU A 396 17.79 -25.18 5.81
C LEU A 396 16.58 -24.26 5.64
N ARG A 397 16.83 -22.97 5.37
CA ARG A 397 15.77 -22.00 5.05
C ARG A 397 15.05 -22.34 3.74
N GLU A 398 15.78 -22.84 2.77
CA GLU A 398 15.21 -23.26 1.50
C GLU A 398 14.40 -24.54 1.67
N ALA A 399 14.89 -25.52 2.41
CA ALA A 399 14.14 -26.71 2.80
C ALA A 399 12.82 -26.35 3.50
N ASP A 400 12.83 -25.36 4.40
CA ASP A 400 11.61 -24.82 5.02
C ASP A 400 10.67 -24.12 4.03
N ARG A 401 11.21 -23.50 2.97
CA ARG A 401 10.44 -22.93 1.86
C ARG A 401 9.79 -24.07 1.07
N TYR A 402 10.56 -25.08 0.66
CA TYR A 402 10.09 -26.28 -0.02
C TYR A 402 8.95 -26.96 0.76
N LYS A 403 9.15 -27.25 2.06
CA LYS A 403 8.14 -27.84 2.94
C LYS A 403 6.83 -27.04 2.95
N ARG A 404 6.91 -25.71 2.98
CA ARG A 404 5.74 -24.81 2.94
C ARG A 404 5.07 -24.76 1.56
N LEU A 405 5.82 -24.89 0.48
CA LEU A 405 5.28 -24.91 -0.88
C LEU A 405 4.59 -26.26 -1.17
N VAL A 406 5.22 -27.36 -0.75
CA VAL A 406 4.65 -28.71 -0.84
C VAL A 406 3.34 -28.82 -0.06
N SER A 407 3.28 -28.27 1.17
CA SER A 407 2.02 -28.27 1.95
C SER A 407 0.91 -27.43 1.29
N LYS A 408 1.27 -26.40 0.51
CA LYS A 408 0.35 -25.62 -0.35
C LYS A 408 0.01 -26.31 -1.68
N GLY A 409 0.52 -27.52 -1.91
CA GLY A 409 0.30 -28.31 -3.12
C GLY A 409 1.05 -27.80 -4.34
N VAL A 410 2.21 -27.17 -4.15
CA VAL A 410 3.19 -26.94 -5.22
C VAL A 410 4.08 -28.19 -5.26
N LEU A 411 4.08 -28.89 -6.39
CA LEU A 411 4.84 -30.13 -6.55
C LEU A 411 6.26 -29.81 -7.01
N VAL A 412 7.18 -30.74 -6.77
CA VAL A 412 8.47 -30.81 -7.45
C VAL A 412 8.20 -31.58 -8.73
N SER A 413 8.36 -30.97 -9.91
CA SER A 413 8.38 -31.78 -11.13
C SER A 413 9.55 -32.76 -11.01
N LYS A 414 9.30 -34.05 -11.27
CA LYS A 414 10.43 -34.95 -11.52
C LYS A 414 11.17 -34.35 -12.71
N ASN A 415 12.48 -34.11 -12.56
CA ASN A 415 13.30 -33.83 -13.73
C ASN A 415 13.04 -34.95 -14.73
N LYS A 416 12.84 -34.60 -15.99
CA LYS A 416 12.60 -35.57 -17.07
C LYS A 416 13.83 -36.44 -17.38
N PHE A 417 14.86 -36.31 -16.55
CA PHE A 417 16.13 -37.02 -16.57
C PHE A 417 16.50 -37.32 -15.12
N ASP A 418 16.07 -38.50 -14.65
CA ASP A 418 16.75 -39.33 -13.66
C ASP A 418 16.48 -40.79 -14.08
#